data_AF-A0A5C6E415-F1
#
_entry.id   AF-A0A5C6E415-F1
#
_cell.length_a   1.000
_cell.length_b   1.000
_cell.length_c   1.000
_cell.angle_alpha   90.00
_cell.angle_beta   90.00
_cell.angle_gamma   90.00
#
_symmetry.space_group_name_H-M   'P 1'
#
loop_
_entity.id
_entity.type
_entity.pdbx_description
1 polymer ?
#
loop_
_entity_poly.entity_id
_entity_poly.type
_entity_poly.pdbx_seq_one_letter_code
_entity_poly.pdbx_strand_id
1 'polypeptide(L)'
;MKYHVLSVRSSFIDGPIRAIHAAFFHGNASRGGEFPSATNARLAHDIDLPLRLHKNAYNIADVIAPALELVVSGRVAERLSSIPDLTLAETEFAVLYSYRFTVGDLSCGFEHYDAQMQFIDTRTDDASLHETVQRYFHIAAPPVYEIRRMHPSEPNVSILIDDDIEDIPLSTSILRSNPIYSLGGSKIVSDELYQILSPFVDFTYYAHESGEISDAE
;
A
#
# COMPACT_ATOMS: atom_id res chain seq x y z
N MET A 1 13.72 4.32 20.15
CA MET A 1 13.77 3.70 18.79
C MET A 1 13.11 4.64 17.79
N LYS A 2 13.59 4.76 16.55
CA LYS A 2 12.92 5.59 15.54
C LYS A 2 11.76 4.83 14.88
N TYR A 3 10.68 5.54 14.57
CA TYR A 3 9.56 5.03 13.78
C TYR A 3 9.26 5.97 12.62
N HIS A 4 8.59 5.43 11.61
CA HIS A 4 8.25 6.14 10.38
C HIS A 4 6.77 5.99 10.09
N VAL A 5 6.15 7.08 9.63
CA VAL A 5 4.79 7.08 9.10
C VAL A 5 4.89 7.23 7.59
N LEU A 6 4.32 6.28 6.86
CA LEU A 6 4.14 6.36 5.41
C LEU A 6 2.65 6.57 5.13
N SER A 7 2.30 7.74 4.62
CA SER A 7 0.91 8.10 4.26
C SER A 7 0.79 8.25 2.76
N VAL A 8 -0.35 7.86 2.18
CA VAL A 8 -0.65 8.19 0.78
C VAL A 8 -0.97 9.69 0.70
N ARG A 9 -0.33 10.44 -0.21
CA ARG A 9 -0.64 11.85 -0.39
C ARG A 9 -2.03 12.05 -1.00
N SER A 10 -2.98 12.45 -0.16
CA SER A 10 -4.34 12.79 -0.58
C SER A 10 -4.40 14.05 -1.46
N SER A 11 -3.41 14.95 -1.43
CA SER A 11 -3.43 16.20 -2.23
C SER A 11 -3.41 15.97 -3.75
N PHE A 12 -3.08 14.76 -4.23
CA PHE A 12 -3.27 14.40 -5.64
C PHE A 12 -4.72 14.06 -5.97
N ILE A 13 -5.56 13.77 -4.98
CA ILE A 13 -7.00 13.51 -5.09
C ILE A 13 -7.77 14.80 -5.41
N ASP A 14 -7.23 15.96 -5.07
CA ASP A 14 -7.87 17.27 -5.27
C ASP A 14 -7.32 18.05 -6.49
N GLY A 15 -6.42 17.45 -7.27
CA GLY A 15 -5.89 17.99 -8.53
C GLY A 15 -6.37 17.25 -9.79
N PRO A 16 -6.16 17.81 -11.00
CA PRO A 16 -6.51 17.15 -12.28
C PRO A 16 -5.76 15.84 -12.57
N ILE A 17 -4.82 15.45 -11.69
CA ILE A 17 -4.00 14.22 -11.76
C ILE A 17 -4.68 13.03 -11.02
N ARG A 18 -5.79 13.28 -10.30
CA ARG A 18 -6.46 12.37 -9.34
C ARG A 18 -6.51 10.91 -9.72
N ALA A 19 -6.99 10.58 -10.91
CA ALA A 19 -7.39 9.20 -11.17
C ALA A 19 -6.60 8.46 -12.25
N ILE A 20 -5.76 9.12 -13.06
CA ILE A 20 -4.60 8.45 -13.69
C ILE A 20 -3.66 7.95 -12.58
N HIS A 21 -3.48 8.76 -11.54
CA HIS A 21 -2.72 8.40 -10.35
C HIS A 21 -3.35 7.20 -9.64
N ALA A 22 -4.60 7.32 -9.18
CA ALA A 22 -5.25 6.23 -8.44
C ALA A 22 -5.37 4.94 -9.29
N ALA A 23 -5.68 5.08 -10.58
CA ALA A 23 -5.82 3.96 -11.50
C ALA A 23 -4.51 3.23 -11.78
N PHE A 24 -3.50 3.97 -12.20
CA PHE A 24 -2.28 3.37 -12.75
C PHE A 24 -1.22 3.17 -11.68
N PHE A 25 -1.19 3.97 -10.61
CA PHE A 25 -0.16 3.89 -9.56
C PHE A 25 -0.63 3.17 -8.30
N HIS A 26 -1.87 3.37 -7.83
CA HIS A 26 -2.43 2.53 -6.76
C HIS A 26 -2.93 1.19 -7.32
N GLY A 27 -3.67 1.22 -8.43
CA GLY A 27 -4.31 0.02 -8.98
C GLY A 27 -5.49 -0.42 -8.12
N ASN A 28 -6.22 -1.44 -8.58
CA ASN A 28 -7.31 -2.03 -7.81
C ASN A 28 -6.90 -3.39 -7.25
N ALA A 29 -7.46 -3.78 -6.12
CA ALA A 29 -7.19 -5.06 -5.50
C ALA A 29 -8.46 -5.69 -4.92
N SER A 30 -8.50 -7.02 -4.90
CA SER A 30 -9.54 -7.77 -4.20
C SER A 30 -8.99 -9.09 -3.67
N ARG A 31 -9.63 -9.66 -2.65
CA ARG A 31 -9.36 -11.02 -2.16
C ARG A 31 -10.47 -12.01 -2.54
N GLY A 32 -11.34 -11.66 -3.49
CA GLY A 32 -12.45 -12.52 -3.94
C GLY A 32 -13.51 -11.81 -4.79
N GLY A 33 -14.40 -12.59 -5.42
CA GLY A 33 -15.45 -12.13 -6.33
C GLY A 33 -15.04 -12.14 -7.82
N GLU A 34 -16.01 -11.89 -8.71
CA GLU A 34 -15.73 -11.61 -10.13
C GLU A 34 -15.22 -10.18 -10.28
N PHE A 35 -14.05 -10.02 -10.91
CA PHE A 35 -13.55 -8.72 -11.34
C PHE A 35 -14.38 -8.18 -12.51
N PRO A 36 -14.55 -6.86 -12.65
CA PRO A 36 -14.01 -5.78 -11.82
C PRO A 36 -14.87 -5.40 -10.60
N SER A 37 -16.08 -5.95 -10.47
CA SER A 37 -17.11 -5.52 -9.51
C SER A 37 -16.96 -6.13 -8.10
N ALA A 38 -15.74 -6.17 -7.55
CA ALA A 38 -15.53 -6.74 -6.23
C ALA A 38 -16.08 -5.80 -5.14
N THR A 39 -17.35 -5.98 -4.81
CA THR A 39 -18.11 -5.30 -3.74
C THR A 39 -17.52 -5.55 -2.33
N ASN A 40 -16.46 -6.35 -2.22
CA ASN A 40 -15.88 -6.86 -0.97
C ASN A 40 -14.37 -6.57 -0.81
N ALA A 41 -13.79 -5.64 -1.58
CA ALA A 41 -12.34 -5.37 -1.60
C ALA A 41 -11.71 -4.90 -0.27
N ARG A 42 -12.50 -4.66 0.81
CA ARG A 42 -12.05 -3.92 2.01
C ARG A 42 -11.72 -4.75 3.26
N LEU A 43 -11.76 -6.08 3.22
CA LEU A 43 -11.55 -6.88 4.45
C LEU A 43 -10.14 -7.45 4.51
N ALA A 44 -9.22 -6.57 4.90
CA ALA A 44 -7.77 -6.69 5.01
C ALA A 44 -7.22 -7.71 6.04
N HIS A 45 -7.98 -8.71 6.48
CA HIS A 45 -7.54 -9.59 7.58
C HIS A 45 -7.56 -11.08 7.25
N ASP A 46 -8.16 -11.46 6.13
CA ASP A 46 -8.14 -12.84 5.66
C ASP A 46 -6.95 -13.04 4.71
N ILE A 47 -5.85 -13.59 5.24
CA ILE A 47 -4.65 -13.91 4.47
C ILE A 47 -4.78 -15.23 3.69
N ASP A 48 -5.88 -15.97 3.86
CA ASP A 48 -6.03 -17.31 3.27
C ASP A 48 -6.20 -17.27 1.75
N LEU A 49 -6.57 -16.10 1.20
CA LEU A 49 -6.68 -15.88 -0.25
C LEU A 49 -5.64 -14.84 -0.71
N PRO A 50 -4.93 -15.08 -1.84
CA PRO A 50 -3.96 -14.14 -2.36
C PRO A 50 -4.63 -12.83 -2.75
N LEU A 51 -3.92 -11.72 -2.55
CA LEU A 51 -4.38 -10.42 -3.03
C LEU A 51 -4.31 -10.41 -4.56
N ARG A 52 -5.45 -10.22 -5.22
CA ARG A 52 -5.57 -10.19 -6.68
C ARG A 52 -5.52 -8.74 -7.16
N LEU A 53 -4.68 -8.45 -8.14
CA LEU A 53 -4.35 -7.10 -8.59
C LEU A 53 -4.86 -6.82 -10.01
N HIS A 54 -5.35 -5.61 -10.23
CA HIS A 54 -5.66 -5.06 -11.55
C HIS A 54 -4.72 -3.88 -11.81
N LYS A 55 -3.83 -4.00 -12.80
CA LYS A 55 -2.70 -3.08 -12.95
C LYS A 55 -2.32 -2.75 -14.40
N ASN A 56 -1.97 -1.47 -14.60
CA ASN A 56 -1.27 -1.01 -15.79
C ASN A 56 0.22 -1.38 -15.71
N ALA A 57 0.72 -2.19 -16.64
CA ALA A 57 2.11 -2.63 -16.72
C ALA A 57 3.04 -1.64 -17.44
N TYR A 58 2.51 -0.56 -18.03
CA TYR A 58 3.34 0.42 -18.77
C TYR A 58 4.47 1.03 -17.92
N ASN A 59 4.22 1.23 -16.63
CA ASN A 59 5.23 1.64 -15.65
C ASN A 59 4.85 1.12 -14.25
N ILE A 60 5.22 -0.12 -13.95
CA ILE A 60 4.91 -0.73 -12.66
C ILE A 60 6.01 -0.40 -11.63
N ALA A 61 5.64 0.22 -10.52
CA ALA A 61 6.58 0.62 -9.47
C ALA A 61 7.02 -0.59 -8.63
N ASP A 62 8.13 -0.44 -7.92
CA ASP A 62 8.61 -1.43 -6.94
C ASP A 62 7.78 -1.46 -5.66
N VAL A 63 7.19 -0.33 -5.28
CA VAL A 63 6.26 -0.20 -4.15
C VAL A 63 4.97 0.41 -4.68
N ILE A 64 3.87 -0.30 -4.51
CA ILE A 64 2.53 0.14 -4.92
C ILE A 64 1.58 0.06 -3.73
N ALA A 65 0.47 0.81 -3.80
CA ALA A 65 -0.57 0.79 -2.77
C ALA A 65 -1.91 0.33 -3.34
N PRO A 66 -2.13 -0.98 -3.62
CA PRO A 66 -3.38 -1.48 -4.15
C PRO A 66 -4.43 -1.48 -3.03
N ALA A 67 -5.03 -0.30 -2.87
CA ALA A 67 -6.04 0.11 -1.92
C ALA A 67 -5.75 -0.20 -0.44
N LEU A 68 -4.54 0.18 -0.01
CA LEU A 68 -4.03 0.26 1.38
C LEU A 68 -3.39 -1.01 1.96
N GLU A 69 -3.26 -2.05 1.16
CA GLU A 69 -2.37 -3.18 1.43
C GLU A 69 -1.05 -2.92 0.70
N LEU A 70 0.05 -2.58 1.38
CA LEU A 70 1.32 -2.29 0.69
C LEU A 70 1.79 -3.52 -0.09
N VAL A 71 2.10 -3.34 -1.37
CA VAL A 71 2.57 -4.41 -2.25
C VAL A 71 3.92 -4.02 -2.85
N VAL A 72 4.84 -4.97 -2.89
CA VAL A 72 6.23 -4.78 -3.29
C VAL A 72 6.66 -5.76 -4.36
N SER A 73 7.61 -5.37 -5.19
CA SER A 73 8.21 -6.25 -6.19
C SER A 73 9.02 -7.38 -5.55
N GLY A 74 9.23 -8.48 -6.29
CA GLY A 74 10.05 -9.61 -5.83
C GLY A 74 11.46 -9.20 -5.41
N ARG A 75 12.08 -8.25 -6.10
CA ARG A 75 13.38 -7.68 -5.73
C ARG A 75 13.37 -6.98 -4.36
N VAL A 76 12.30 -6.25 -4.04
CA VAL A 76 12.15 -5.61 -2.73
C VAL A 76 11.85 -6.67 -1.67
N ALA A 77 10.98 -7.63 -1.97
CA ALA A 77 10.66 -8.76 -1.08
C ALA A 77 11.90 -9.57 -0.67
N GLU A 78 12.83 -9.81 -1.59
CA GLU A 78 14.12 -10.46 -1.27
C GLU A 78 14.91 -9.68 -0.22
N ARG A 79 14.93 -8.35 -0.28
CA ARG A 79 15.60 -7.51 0.73
C ARG A 79 14.87 -7.53 2.07
N LEU A 80 13.54 -7.62 2.03
CA LEU A 80 12.70 -7.69 3.21
C LEU A 80 12.81 -9.03 3.96
N SER A 81 13.36 -10.07 3.34
CA SER A 81 13.53 -11.39 3.97
C SER A 81 14.42 -11.39 5.22
N SER A 82 15.22 -10.33 5.43
CA SER A 82 16.03 -10.17 6.65
C SER A 82 15.26 -9.59 7.83
N ILE A 83 14.05 -9.06 7.63
CA ILE A 83 13.28 -8.43 8.70
C ILE A 83 12.51 -9.51 9.47
N PRO A 84 12.75 -9.67 10.79
CA PRO A 84 12.01 -10.63 11.60
C PRO A 84 10.53 -10.25 11.70
N ASP A 85 9.67 -11.24 11.86
CA ASP A 85 8.22 -11.09 12.06
C ASP A 85 7.47 -10.34 10.93
N LEU A 86 8.11 -10.11 9.78
CA LEU A 86 7.48 -9.57 8.59
C LEU A 86 6.88 -10.71 7.75
N THR A 87 5.57 -10.66 7.52
CA THR A 87 4.88 -11.65 6.68
C THR A 87 4.68 -11.10 5.27
N LEU A 88 5.14 -11.87 4.28
CA LEU A 88 4.97 -11.59 2.86
C LEU A 88 4.09 -12.67 2.23
N ALA A 89 3.02 -12.25 1.55
CA ALA A 89 2.13 -13.13 0.80
C ALA A 89 2.22 -12.80 -0.68
N GLU A 90 2.36 -13.82 -1.54
CA GLU A 90 2.37 -13.58 -2.98
C GLU A 90 1.02 -13.05 -3.47
N THR A 91 1.08 -12.10 -4.41
CA THR A 91 -0.11 -11.54 -5.06
C THR A 91 -0.34 -12.20 -6.42
N GLU A 92 -1.59 -12.26 -6.86
CA GLU A 92 -1.95 -12.67 -8.22
C GLU A 92 -2.25 -11.41 -9.04
N PHE A 93 -1.73 -11.30 -10.26
CA PHE A 93 -2.28 -10.34 -11.21
C PHE A 93 -3.51 -10.95 -11.88
N ALA A 94 -4.70 -10.43 -11.58
CA ALA A 94 -5.93 -10.87 -12.23
C ALA A 94 -6.11 -10.22 -13.60
N VAL A 95 -5.65 -8.97 -13.73
CA VAL A 95 -5.67 -8.22 -15.00
C VAL A 95 -4.41 -7.38 -15.10
N LEU A 96 -3.61 -7.62 -16.14
CA LEU A 96 -2.54 -6.75 -16.60
C LEU A 96 -2.94 -6.14 -17.93
N TYR A 97 -2.72 -4.84 -18.09
CA TYR A 97 -2.90 -4.16 -19.36
C TYR A 97 -1.79 -3.15 -19.57
N SER A 98 -1.54 -2.76 -20.82
CA SER A 98 -0.58 -1.70 -21.12
C SER A 98 -1.32 -0.49 -21.67
N TYR A 99 -1.29 0.61 -20.92
CA TYR A 99 -1.77 1.90 -21.38
C TYR A 99 -0.69 2.95 -21.17
N ARG A 100 -0.18 3.52 -22.27
CA ARG A 100 0.82 4.58 -22.21
C ARG A 100 0.15 5.86 -21.71
N PHE A 101 0.76 6.49 -20.71
CA PHE A 101 0.32 7.79 -20.22
C PHE A 101 1.53 8.67 -19.90
N THR A 102 1.30 9.98 -19.85
CA THR A 102 2.27 10.95 -19.31
C THR A 102 1.69 11.56 -18.03
N VAL A 103 2.53 11.90 -17.06
CA VAL A 103 2.07 12.63 -15.87
C VAL A 103 1.48 13.97 -16.32
N GLY A 104 0.21 14.23 -15.97
CA GLY A 104 -0.53 15.41 -16.43
C GLY A 104 -1.19 15.28 -17.81
N ASP A 105 -1.23 14.06 -18.38
CA ASP A 105 -1.89 13.80 -19.66
C ASP A 105 -3.42 13.88 -19.53
N LEU A 106 -3.98 15.01 -19.93
CA LEU A 106 -5.43 15.24 -19.97
C LEU A 106 -6.12 14.52 -21.14
N SER A 107 -5.38 13.89 -22.08
CA SER A 107 -5.96 13.23 -23.25
C SER A 107 -6.80 11.99 -22.90
N CYS A 108 -6.64 11.48 -21.68
CA CYS A 108 -7.48 10.39 -21.17
C CYS A 108 -8.94 10.84 -20.95
N GLY A 109 -9.22 12.15 -20.98
CA GLY A 109 -10.57 12.72 -21.15
C GLY A 109 -11.54 12.42 -20.01
N PHE A 110 -11.06 12.03 -18.84
CA PHE A 110 -11.94 11.64 -17.76
C PHE A 110 -12.40 12.84 -16.93
N GLU A 111 -13.71 13.07 -16.90
CA GLU A 111 -14.31 14.22 -16.21
C GLU A 111 -14.38 14.05 -14.68
N HIS A 112 -14.37 12.81 -14.17
CA HIS A 112 -14.44 12.50 -12.73
C HIS A 112 -13.87 11.11 -12.40
N TYR A 113 -13.63 10.84 -11.11
CA TYR A 113 -13.04 9.59 -10.58
C TYR A 113 -13.74 8.32 -11.09
N ASP A 114 -15.07 8.28 -11.02
CA ASP A 114 -15.84 7.07 -11.40
C ASP A 114 -15.66 6.67 -12.87
N ALA A 115 -15.55 7.65 -13.79
CA ALA A 115 -15.31 7.37 -15.20
C ALA A 115 -13.94 6.71 -15.44
N GLN A 116 -12.95 7.00 -14.57
CA GLN A 116 -11.60 6.45 -14.66
C GLN A 116 -11.58 5.03 -14.10
N MET A 117 -12.25 4.81 -12.97
CA MET A 117 -12.44 3.47 -12.43
C MET A 117 -13.14 2.58 -13.45
N GLN A 118 -14.20 3.08 -14.09
CA GLN A 118 -14.87 2.37 -15.19
C GLN A 118 -13.93 2.09 -16.38
N PHE A 119 -13.05 3.03 -16.73
CA PHE A 119 -12.06 2.80 -17.77
C PHE A 119 -11.10 1.66 -17.41
N ILE A 120 -10.55 1.65 -16.18
CA ILE A 120 -9.69 0.55 -15.70
C ILE A 120 -10.47 -0.75 -15.76
N ASP A 121 -11.66 -0.77 -15.17
CA ASP A 121 -12.52 -1.93 -15.00
C ASP A 121 -12.92 -2.57 -16.35
N THR A 122 -12.87 -1.82 -17.45
CA THR A 122 -13.13 -2.29 -18.82
C THR A 122 -11.88 -2.74 -19.57
N ARG A 123 -10.67 -2.62 -19.00
CA ARG A 123 -9.45 -3.10 -19.65
C ARG A 123 -9.45 -4.62 -19.72
N THR A 124 -9.08 -5.13 -20.88
CA THR A 124 -8.89 -6.57 -21.09
C THR A 124 -7.52 -6.98 -20.59
N ASP A 125 -7.45 -8.14 -19.96
CA ASP A 125 -6.19 -8.76 -19.57
C ASP A 125 -5.34 -9.10 -20.81
N ASP A 126 -4.08 -8.68 -20.77
CA ASP A 126 -3.07 -8.99 -21.77
C ASP A 126 -2.16 -10.09 -21.21
N ALA A 127 -2.45 -11.32 -21.63
CA ALA A 127 -1.74 -12.53 -21.21
C ALA A 127 -0.22 -12.44 -21.41
N SER A 128 0.26 -11.70 -22.42
CA SER A 128 1.69 -11.57 -22.69
C SER A 128 2.45 -10.78 -21.61
N LEU A 129 1.75 -9.91 -20.87
CA LEU A 129 2.35 -9.16 -19.77
C LEU A 129 2.67 -10.06 -18.58
N HIS A 130 1.92 -11.14 -18.36
CA HIS A 130 2.17 -12.08 -17.26
C HIS A 130 3.49 -12.83 -17.41
N GLU A 131 4.01 -12.95 -18.64
CA GLU A 131 5.31 -13.57 -18.89
C GLU A 131 6.49 -12.63 -18.60
N THR A 132 6.24 -11.31 -18.56
CA THR A 132 7.28 -10.27 -18.46
C THR A 132 7.27 -9.55 -17.12
N VAL A 133 6.10 -9.40 -16.49
CA VAL A 133 5.97 -8.78 -15.18
C VAL A 133 6.48 -9.75 -14.12
N GLN A 134 7.45 -9.29 -13.33
CA GLN A 134 7.98 -10.05 -12.21
C GLN A 134 6.92 -10.31 -11.13
N ARG A 135 7.21 -11.21 -10.19
CA ARG A 135 6.34 -11.52 -9.05
C ARG A 135 6.25 -10.33 -8.09
N TYR A 136 5.09 -10.18 -7.44
CA TYR A 136 4.80 -9.16 -6.43
C TYR A 136 4.26 -9.80 -5.15
N PHE A 137 4.46 -9.11 -4.04
CA PHE A 137 4.17 -9.59 -2.69
C PHE A 137 3.45 -8.52 -1.88
N HIS A 138 2.38 -8.90 -1.22
CA HIS A 138 1.69 -8.11 -0.20
C HIS A 138 2.46 -8.21 1.13
N ILE A 139 2.71 -7.06 1.75
CA ILE A 139 3.23 -6.98 3.11
C ILE A 139 2.04 -6.98 4.07
N ALA A 140 1.91 -8.03 4.88
CA ALA A 140 0.87 -8.10 5.88
C ALA A 140 1.09 -7.01 6.94
N ALA A 141 0.11 -6.11 7.07
CA ALA A 141 0.14 -5.02 8.03
C ALA A 141 -1.14 -5.09 8.87
N PRO A 142 -1.12 -5.66 10.08
CA PRO A 142 -2.31 -5.74 10.92
C PRO A 142 -2.88 -4.33 11.17
N PRO A 143 -4.20 -4.19 11.28
CA PRO A 143 -4.83 -2.91 11.56
C PRO A 143 -4.57 -2.51 13.02
N VAL A 144 -4.66 -1.22 13.33
CA VAL A 144 -4.40 -0.69 14.68
C VAL A 144 -5.22 -1.36 15.79
N TYR A 145 -6.46 -1.75 15.50
CA TYR A 145 -7.31 -2.41 16.50
C TYR A 145 -6.81 -3.81 16.84
N GLU A 146 -6.19 -4.53 15.90
CA GLU A 146 -5.52 -5.81 16.17
C GLU A 146 -4.25 -5.60 16.97
N ILE A 147 -3.46 -4.56 16.68
CA ILE A 147 -2.29 -4.20 17.50
C ILE A 147 -2.71 -3.95 18.95
N ARG A 148 -3.78 -3.17 19.19
CA ARG A 148 -4.32 -2.93 20.55
C ARG A 148 -4.73 -4.22 21.24
N ARG A 149 -5.29 -5.19 20.50
CA ARG A 149 -5.70 -6.49 21.03
C ARG A 149 -4.51 -7.38 21.39
N MET A 150 -3.46 -7.39 20.55
CA MET A 150 -2.23 -8.15 20.79
C MET A 150 -1.37 -7.55 21.90
N HIS A 151 -1.44 -6.23 22.09
CA HIS A 151 -0.60 -5.46 23.01
C HIS A 151 -1.43 -4.56 23.95
N PRO A 152 -2.30 -5.13 24.80
CA PRO A 152 -3.27 -4.36 25.58
C PRO A 152 -2.66 -3.50 26.68
N SER A 153 -1.40 -3.75 27.06
CA SER A 153 -0.68 -3.03 28.12
C SER A 153 0.28 -1.96 27.61
N GLU A 154 0.50 -1.89 26.30
CA GLU A 154 1.42 -0.92 25.70
C GLU A 154 0.79 0.48 25.68
N PRO A 155 1.60 1.55 25.86
CA PRO A 155 1.09 2.91 25.90
C PRO A 155 0.60 3.37 24.52
N ASN A 156 -0.36 4.30 24.53
CA ASN A 156 -0.68 5.08 23.35
C ASN A 156 0.23 6.31 23.28
N VAL A 157 0.65 6.66 22.06
CA VAL A 157 1.39 7.87 21.75
C VAL A 157 0.56 8.70 20.78
N SER A 158 0.39 9.99 21.08
CA SER A 158 -0.26 10.94 20.18
C SER A 158 0.70 11.30 19.06
N ILE A 159 0.31 11.01 17.81
CA ILE A 159 1.09 11.35 16.62
C ILE A 159 0.24 12.18 15.65
N LEU A 160 0.87 13.08 14.91
CA LEU A 160 0.21 13.84 13.85
C LEU A 160 0.25 13.00 12.56
N ILE A 161 -0.89 12.85 11.89
CA ILE A 161 -1.02 12.16 10.61
C ILE A 161 -1.99 12.98 9.76
N ASP A 162 -1.51 13.47 8.61
CA ASP A 162 -2.37 14.20 7.65
C ASP A 162 -3.20 15.33 8.31
N ASP A 163 -2.56 16.09 9.20
CA ASP A 163 -3.13 17.19 10.01
C ASP A 163 -4.05 16.77 11.19
N ASP A 164 -4.31 15.48 11.38
CA ASP A 164 -5.08 14.94 12.51
C ASP A 164 -4.17 14.33 13.58
N ILE A 165 -4.49 14.55 14.86
CA ILE A 165 -3.78 13.91 15.98
C ILE A 165 -4.45 12.58 16.29
N GLU A 166 -3.71 11.48 16.17
CA GLU A 166 -4.17 10.13 16.49
C GLU A 166 -3.43 9.54 17.70
N ASP A 167 -4.18 8.94 18.62
CA ASP A 167 -3.64 8.17 19.74
C ASP A 167 -3.52 6.69 19.37
N ILE A 168 -2.29 6.23 19.14
CA ILE A 168 -2.03 4.86 18.67
C ILE A 168 -1.12 4.08 19.62
N PRO A 169 -1.29 2.75 19.76
CA PRO A 169 -0.35 1.93 20.50
C PRO A 169 1.00 1.97 19.80
N LEU A 170 2.06 2.40 20.49
CA LEU A 170 3.38 2.54 19.91
C LEU A 170 4.46 2.39 20.98
N SER A 171 5.35 1.41 20.79
CA SER A 171 6.53 1.19 21.63
C SER A 171 7.59 0.40 20.86
N THR A 172 8.81 0.32 21.41
CA THR A 172 9.86 -0.52 20.81
C THR A 172 9.44 -2.00 20.76
N SER A 173 8.66 -2.47 21.75
CA SER A 173 8.15 -3.85 21.81
C SER A 173 7.18 -4.14 20.65
N ILE A 174 6.25 -3.21 20.39
CA ILE A 174 5.31 -3.32 19.27
C ILE A 174 6.07 -3.39 17.94
N LEU A 175 6.99 -2.46 17.68
CA LEU A 175 7.69 -2.41 16.38
C LEU A 175 8.68 -3.55 16.16
N ARG A 176 9.12 -4.25 17.21
CA ARG A 176 9.91 -5.47 17.07
C ARG A 176 9.07 -6.66 16.62
N SER A 177 7.87 -6.81 17.20
CA SER A 177 6.96 -7.92 16.90
C SER A 177 6.04 -7.68 15.70
N ASN A 178 5.85 -6.40 15.34
CA ASN A 178 5.01 -5.93 14.26
C ASN A 178 5.76 -4.77 13.56
N PRO A 179 6.76 -5.07 12.71
CA PRO A 179 7.59 -4.05 12.07
C PRO A 179 6.80 -3.09 11.17
N ILE A 180 5.56 -3.46 10.83
CA ILE A 180 4.59 -2.60 10.15
C ILE A 180 3.17 -2.88 10.65
N TYR A 181 2.35 -1.83 10.75
CA TYR A 181 0.90 -1.96 10.96
C TYR A 181 0.13 -0.78 10.37
N SER A 182 -1.18 -0.96 10.18
CA SER A 182 -2.04 -0.04 9.41
C SER A 182 -2.94 0.84 10.26
N LEU A 183 -2.99 2.11 9.89
CA LEU A 183 -3.92 3.14 10.39
C LEU A 183 -4.90 3.53 9.28
N GLY A 184 -5.38 2.55 8.51
CA GLY A 184 -6.08 2.81 7.25
C GLY A 184 -5.16 3.42 6.17
N GLY A 185 -5.32 4.72 5.89
CA GLY A 185 -4.61 5.46 4.84
C GLY A 185 -3.09 5.52 5.02
N SER A 186 -2.64 5.26 6.25
CA SER A 186 -1.25 5.40 6.68
C SER A 186 -0.72 4.10 7.27
N LYS A 187 0.60 3.97 7.27
CA LYS A 187 1.33 2.82 7.81
C LYS A 187 2.37 3.30 8.80
N ILE A 188 2.39 2.68 9.97
CA ILE A 188 3.51 2.82 10.92
C ILE A 188 4.52 1.74 10.60
N VAL A 189 5.79 2.15 10.48
CA VAL A 189 6.89 1.31 10.01
C VAL A 189 8.07 1.47 10.96
N SER A 190 8.73 0.36 11.31
CA SER A 190 9.99 0.39 12.04
C SER A 190 11.10 1.05 11.21
N ASP A 191 12.10 1.66 11.87
CA ASP A 191 13.23 2.28 11.17
C ASP A 191 13.96 1.30 10.24
N GLU A 192 14.23 0.07 10.71
CA GLU A 192 14.91 -0.95 9.91
C GLU A 192 14.15 -1.28 8.62
N LEU A 193 12.83 -1.50 8.70
CA LEU A 193 11.99 -1.76 7.55
C LEU A 193 11.92 -0.54 6.61
N TYR A 194 11.84 0.67 7.17
CA TYR A 194 11.84 1.90 6.38
C TYR A 194 13.15 2.10 5.61
N GLN A 195 14.32 1.80 6.19
CA GLN A 195 15.59 1.92 5.48
C GLN A 195 15.65 1.03 4.24
N ILE A 196 15.01 -0.15 4.28
CA ILE A 196 14.94 -1.05 3.13
C ILE A 196 13.93 -0.55 2.09
N LEU A 197 12.76 -0.07 2.52
CA LEU A 197 11.69 0.35 1.63
C LEU A 197 11.95 1.70 0.95
N SER A 198 12.47 2.68 1.70
CA SER A 198 12.55 4.08 1.28
C SER A 198 13.24 4.34 -0.06
N PRO A 199 14.29 3.61 -0.49
CA PRO A 199 14.87 3.81 -1.83
C PRO A 199 13.94 3.46 -2.99
N PHE A 200 12.85 2.72 -2.72
CA PHE A 200 11.87 2.25 -3.70
C PHE A 200 10.53 2.97 -3.59
N VAL A 201 10.35 3.81 -2.57
CA VAL A 201 9.12 4.59 -2.35
C VAL A 201 9.15 5.80 -3.26
N ASP A 202 8.08 5.96 -4.05
CA ASP A 202 7.88 7.18 -4.83
C ASP A 202 7.30 8.29 -3.93
N PHE A 203 8.19 9.13 -3.37
CA PHE A 203 7.80 10.27 -2.54
C PHE A 203 7.10 11.40 -3.30
N THR A 204 6.90 11.27 -4.62
CA THR A 204 5.87 12.05 -5.30
C THR A 204 4.50 11.71 -4.74
N TYR A 205 4.25 10.45 -4.40
CA TYR A 205 2.93 9.90 -4.09
C TYR A 205 2.74 9.51 -2.63
N TYR A 206 3.82 9.32 -1.89
CA TYR A 206 3.78 9.09 -0.45
C TYR A 206 4.31 10.31 0.31
N ALA A 207 3.72 10.55 1.47
CA ALA A 207 4.27 11.41 2.50
C ALA A 207 5.05 10.56 3.51
N HIS A 208 6.04 11.18 4.12
CA HIS A 208 6.88 10.55 5.12
C HIS A 208 7.04 11.48 6.30
N GLU A 209 6.78 10.93 7.48
CA GLU A 209 7.10 11.55 8.76
C GLU A 209 7.88 10.56 9.62
N SER A 210 8.62 11.06 10.60
CA SER A 210 9.32 10.19 11.55
C SER A 210 9.33 10.79 12.94
N GLY A 211 9.32 9.92 13.94
CA GLY A 211 9.46 10.30 15.33
C GLY A 211 10.34 9.32 16.10
N GLU A 212 10.52 9.62 17.38
CA GLU A 212 11.28 8.78 18.30
C GLU A 212 10.38 8.25 19.40
N ILE A 213 10.53 6.96 19.69
CA ILE A 213 9.96 6.28 20.86
C ILE A 213 10.95 6.44 22.00
N SER A 214 10.54 7.19 23.01
CA SER A 214 11.15 7.19 24.34
C SER A 214 10.39 6.16 25.17
N ASP A 215 10.88 4.92 25.21
CA ASP A 215 10.35 3.98 26.19
C ASP A 215 10.70 4.55 27.58
N ALA A 216 9.70 4.73 28.44
CA ALA A 216 9.98 5.02 29.84
C ALA A 216 10.61 3.75 30.44
N GLU A 217 11.85 3.85 30.90
CA GLU A 217 12.51 2.79 31.68
C GLU A 217 11.72 2.44 32.95
#